data_AF-A0A0E4FUY7-F1
#
_entry.id   AF-A0A0E4FUY7-F1
#
_cell.length_a   1.000
_cell.length_b   1.000
_cell.length_c   1.000
_cell.angle_alpha   90.00
_cell.angle_beta   90.00
_cell.angle_gamma   90.00
#
_symmetry.space_group_name_H-M   'P 1'
#
loop_
_entity.id
_entity.type
_entity.pdbx_description
1 polymer ?
#
loop_
_entity_poly.entity_id
_entity_poly.type
_entity_poly.pdbx_seq_one_letter_code
_entity_poly.pdbx_strand_id
1 'polypeptide(L)'
;MLLALSLAPTARAANEADYKAAYAAAEAASKEAAGMRNQWTVTVSTLAAAKKAADGGDFDRALAAAKEAEALAKASIFQATSEKEAWKAMEIR
;
A
#
# COMPACT_ATOMS: atom_id res chain seq x y z
N MET A 1 -18.27 -41.12 12.75
CA MET A 1 -18.31 -39.82 12.05
C MET A 1 -17.61 -38.81 12.94
N LEU A 2 -16.42 -38.34 12.57
CA LEU A 2 -15.79 -37.16 13.17
C LEU A 2 -14.76 -36.64 12.16
N LEU A 3 -15.20 -35.67 11.37
CA LEU A 3 -14.40 -34.91 10.44
C LEU A 3 -13.70 -33.82 11.26
N ALA A 4 -12.42 -34.03 11.62
CA ALA A 4 -11.60 -33.01 12.23
C ALA A 4 -11.19 -32.00 11.15
N LEU A 5 -11.85 -30.84 11.16
CA LEU A 5 -11.64 -29.76 10.21
C LEU A 5 -10.34 -29.00 10.54
N SER A 6 -9.20 -29.52 10.08
CA SER A 6 -7.90 -28.83 10.12
C SER A 6 -7.80 -27.78 9.00
N LEU A 7 -8.56 -26.68 9.10
CA LEU A 7 -8.57 -25.60 8.08
C LEU A 7 -7.63 -24.42 8.38
N ALA A 8 -6.89 -24.43 9.49
CA ALA A 8 -6.11 -23.28 9.95
C ALA A 8 -4.83 -22.93 9.12
N PRO A 9 -4.08 -23.87 8.51
CA PRO A 9 -2.81 -23.53 7.85
C PRO A 9 -2.96 -22.77 6.53
N THR A 10 -3.99 -23.10 5.75
CA THR A 10 -4.17 -22.56 4.39
C THR A 10 -4.58 -21.09 4.38
N ALA A 11 -5.42 -20.66 5.32
CA ALA A 11 -5.86 -19.27 5.43
C ALA A 11 -4.71 -18.31 5.82
N ARG A 12 -3.81 -18.75 6.72
CA ARG A 12 -2.64 -17.96 7.12
C ARG A 12 -1.56 -17.86 6.05
N ALA A 13 -1.38 -18.91 5.24
CA ALA A 13 -0.43 -18.83 4.12
C ALA A 13 -0.96 -17.91 3.00
N ALA A 14 -2.27 -17.93 2.76
CA ALA A 14 -2.92 -17.06 1.79
C ALA A 14 -2.84 -15.58 2.20
N ASN A 15 -3.17 -15.24 3.45
CA ASN A 15 -3.14 -13.84 3.88
C ASN A 15 -1.72 -13.26 3.96
N GLU A 16 -0.70 -14.08 4.26
CA GLU A 16 0.70 -13.67 4.18
C GLU A 16 1.12 -13.38 2.73
N ALA A 17 0.70 -14.22 1.77
CA ALA A 17 0.98 -14.01 0.35
C ALA A 17 0.28 -12.74 -0.17
N ASP A 18 -0.99 -12.55 0.18
CA ASP A 18 -1.77 -11.36 -0.18
C ASP A 18 -1.14 -10.08 0.39
N TYR A 19 -0.73 -10.11 1.67
CA TYR A 19 0.00 -9.00 2.28
C TYR A 19 1.29 -8.69 1.51
N LYS A 20 2.12 -9.70 1.20
CA LYS A 20 3.39 -9.49 0.49
C LYS A 20 3.17 -8.83 -0.87
N ALA A 21 2.16 -9.27 -1.61
CA ALA A 21 1.80 -8.68 -2.90
C ALA A 21 1.34 -7.21 -2.74
N ALA A 22 0.44 -6.94 -1.79
CA ALA A 22 -0.05 -5.59 -1.54
C ALA A 22 1.06 -4.65 -1.04
N TYR A 23 1.95 -5.13 -0.16
CA TYR A 23 3.07 -4.36 0.34
C TYR A 23 4.05 -4.00 -0.78
N ALA A 24 4.36 -4.94 -1.67
CA ALA A 24 5.22 -4.68 -2.83
C ALA A 24 4.60 -3.62 -3.77
N ALA A 25 3.29 -3.69 -4.03
CA ALA A 25 2.59 -2.69 -4.83
C ALA A 25 2.61 -1.30 -4.18
N ALA A 26 2.33 -1.23 -2.87
CA ALA A 26 2.38 0.00 -2.10
C ALA A 26 3.79 0.61 -2.05
N GLU A 27 4.82 -0.21 -1.87
CA GLU A 27 6.21 0.23 -1.86
C GLU A 27 6.64 0.77 -3.24
N ALA A 28 6.25 0.09 -4.33
CA ALA A 28 6.54 0.56 -5.68
C ALA A 28 5.89 1.93 -5.96
N ALA A 29 4.61 2.09 -5.65
CA ALA A 29 3.91 3.37 -5.81
C ALA A 29 4.51 4.46 -4.92
N SER A 30 4.91 4.13 -3.68
CA SER A 30 5.56 5.06 -2.77
C SER A 30 6.94 5.52 -3.28
N LYS A 31 7.71 4.61 -3.89
CA LYS A 31 8.99 4.93 -4.55
C LYS A 31 8.80 5.81 -5.78
N GLU A 32 7.76 5.57 -6.57
CA GLU A 32 7.40 6.43 -7.69
C GLU A 32 7.05 7.85 -7.21
N ALA A 33 6.19 7.99 -6.21
CA ALA A 33 5.87 9.27 -5.58
C ALA A 33 7.13 9.98 -5.05
N ALA A 34 8.08 9.24 -4.48
CA ALA A 34 9.36 9.79 -4.02
C ALA A 34 10.23 10.28 -5.18
N GLY A 35 10.27 9.55 -6.30
CA GLY A 35 10.93 9.98 -7.54
C GLY A 35 10.34 11.28 -8.11
N MET A 36 9.04 11.49 -7.91
CA MET A 36 8.34 12.74 -8.24
C MET A 36 8.49 13.84 -7.18
N ARG A 37 9.25 13.59 -6.09
CA ARG A 37 9.39 14.47 -4.92
C ARG A 37 8.06 14.82 -4.24
N ASN A 38 7.06 13.96 -4.38
CA ASN A 38 5.70 14.14 -3.85
C ASN A 38 5.26 12.99 -2.95
N GLN A 39 6.20 12.21 -2.41
CA GLN A 39 5.89 11.19 -1.41
C GLN A 39 5.35 11.85 -0.13
N TRP A 40 4.17 11.44 0.28
CA TRP A 40 3.61 11.89 1.54
C TRP A 40 4.17 11.10 2.73
N THR A 41 4.42 11.81 3.83
CA THR A 41 4.92 11.22 5.09
C THR A 41 3.93 10.21 5.67
N VAL A 42 2.62 10.43 5.51
CA VAL A 42 1.58 9.49 5.94
C VAL A 42 1.73 8.15 5.23
N THR A 43 1.97 8.13 3.92
CA THR A 43 2.20 6.90 3.15
C THR A 43 3.37 6.08 3.70
N VAL A 44 4.48 6.75 4.04
CA VAL A 44 5.66 6.10 4.65
C VAL A 44 5.31 5.53 6.02
N SER A 45 4.57 6.27 6.85
CA SER A 45 4.14 5.81 8.17
C SER A 45 3.18 4.62 8.09
N THR A 46 2.29 4.59 7.09
CA THR A 46 1.35 3.49 6.87
C THR A 46 2.07 2.24 6.36
N LEU A 47 3.08 2.37 5.50
CA LEU A 47 3.96 1.24 5.12
C LEU A 47 4.70 0.67 6.33
N ALA A 48 5.24 1.52 7.21
CA ALA A 48 5.90 1.07 8.43
C ALA A 48 4.91 0.34 9.37
N ALA A 49 3.68 0.82 9.49
CA ALA A 49 2.63 0.16 10.25
C ALA A 49 2.24 -1.20 9.65
N ALA A 50 2.12 -1.30 8.32
CA ALA A 50 1.86 -2.54 7.61
C ALA A 50 2.96 -3.58 7.90
N LYS A 51 4.23 -3.18 7.77
CA LYS A 51 5.37 -4.03 8.10
C LYS A 51 5.34 -4.49 9.55
N LYS A 52 5.09 -3.59 10.50
CA LYS A 52 5.01 -3.93 11.92
C LYS A 52 3.91 -4.94 12.23
N ALA A 53 2.74 -4.82 11.59
CA ALA A 53 1.65 -5.78 11.74
C ALA A 53 2.03 -7.17 11.19
N ALA A 54 2.67 -7.22 10.02
CA ALA A 54 3.16 -8.47 9.43
C ALA A 54 4.26 -9.13 10.26
N ASP A 55 5.20 -8.33 10.80
CA ASP A 55 6.25 -8.83 11.70
C ASP A 55 5.63 -9.43 13.00
N GLY A 56 4.43 -8.98 13.39
CA GLY A 56 3.63 -9.55 14.48
C GLY A 56 2.70 -10.71 14.06
N GLY A 57 2.69 -11.11 12.79
CA GLY A 57 1.84 -12.17 12.25
C GLY A 57 0.37 -11.81 12.09
N ASP A 58 0.02 -10.53 12.20
CA ASP A 58 -1.31 -9.96 11.92
C ASP A 58 -1.39 -9.52 10.45
N PHE A 59 -1.46 -10.51 9.57
CA PHE A 59 -1.44 -10.30 8.12
C PHE A 59 -2.72 -9.62 7.59
N ASP A 60 -3.85 -9.74 8.29
CA ASP A 60 -5.09 -9.08 7.89
C ASP A 60 -4.96 -7.56 8.08
N ARG A 61 -4.43 -7.13 9.24
CA ARG A 61 -4.14 -5.72 9.50
C ARG A 61 -3.00 -5.20 8.63
N ALA A 62 -1.99 -6.04 8.37
CA ALA A 62 -0.89 -5.70 7.47
C ALA A 62 -1.37 -5.48 6.04
N LEU A 63 -2.26 -6.34 5.53
CA LEU A 63 -2.87 -6.22 4.21
C LEU A 63 -3.73 -4.96 4.09
N ALA A 64 -4.55 -4.66 5.09
CA ALA A 64 -5.36 -3.45 5.11
C ALA A 64 -4.49 -2.18 5.06
N ALA A 65 -3.45 -2.11 5.91
CA ALA A 65 -2.51 -0.99 5.93
C ALA A 65 -1.70 -0.86 4.62
N ALA A 66 -1.29 -1.98 4.02
CA ALA A 66 -0.60 -1.95 2.73
C ALA A 66 -1.49 -1.37 1.61
N LYS A 67 -2.76 -1.78 1.55
CA LYS A 67 -3.73 -1.22 0.58
C LYS A 67 -4.01 0.27 0.81
N GLU A 68 -4.09 0.70 2.07
CA GLU A 68 -4.23 2.12 2.41
C GLU A 68 -3.00 2.91 1.94
N ALA A 69 -1.79 2.40 2.21
CA ALA A 69 -0.56 3.04 1.75
C ALA A 69 -0.49 3.14 0.21
N GLU A 70 -0.93 2.10 -0.51
CA GLU A 70 -1.01 2.13 -1.98
C GLU A 70 -1.96 3.23 -2.46
N ALA A 71 -3.14 3.34 -1.85
CA ALA A 71 -4.12 4.37 -2.20
C ALA A 71 -3.57 5.79 -1.96
N LEU A 72 -2.90 6.01 -0.82
CA LEU A 72 -2.26 7.28 -0.49
C LEU A 72 -1.13 7.63 -1.47
N ALA A 73 -0.29 6.65 -1.84
CA ALA A 73 0.77 6.85 -2.82
C ALA A 73 0.19 7.26 -4.19
N LYS A 74 -0.83 6.55 -4.68
CA LYS A 74 -1.51 6.86 -5.94
C LYS A 74 -2.19 8.23 -5.91
N ALA A 75 -2.81 8.61 -4.80
CA ALA A 75 -3.39 9.94 -4.63
C ALA A 75 -2.31 11.04 -4.73
N SER A 76 -1.15 10.85 -4.10
CA SER A 76 -0.04 11.80 -4.17
C SER A 76 0.52 11.97 -5.59
N ILE A 77 0.65 10.88 -6.35
CA ILE A 77 1.08 10.89 -7.75
C ILE A 77 0.06 11.64 -8.62
N PHE A 78 -1.23 11.33 -8.43
CA PHE A 78 -2.31 11.98 -9.17
C PHE A 78 -2.35 13.49 -8.90
N GLN A 79 -2.23 13.90 -7.64
CA GLN A 79 -2.19 15.31 -7.27
C GLN A 79 -1.00 16.02 -7.95
N ALA A 80 0.21 15.49 -7.80
CA ALA A 80 1.40 16.05 -8.41
C ALA A 80 1.30 16.20 -9.94
N THR A 81 0.68 15.21 -10.59
CA THR A 81 0.47 15.23 -12.05
C THR A 81 -0.57 16.26 -12.45
N SER A 82 -1.70 16.32 -11.73
CA SER A 82 -2.79 17.25 -12.06
C SER A 82 -2.41 18.71 -11.82
N GLU A 83 -1.66 19.00 -10.75
CA GLU A 83 -1.11 20.35 -10.49
C GLU A 83 -0.17 20.79 -11.62
N LYS A 84 0.73 19.91 -12.09
CA LYS A 84 1.63 20.19 -13.19
C LYS A 84 0.90 20.54 -14.49
N GLU A 85 -0.17 19.82 -14.82
CA GLU A 85 -0.96 20.08 -16.03
C GLU A 85 -1.81 21.35 -15.90
N ALA A 86 -2.40 21.61 -14.71
CA ALA A 86 -3.15 22.83 -14.45
C ALA A 86 -2.27 24.09 -14.59
N TRP A 87 -1.01 24.03 -14.13
CA TRP A 87 -0.08 25.15 -14.26
C TRP A 87 0.22 25.48 -15.73
N LYS A 88 0.53 24.47 -16.56
CA LYS A 88 0.75 24.66 -17.99
C LYS A 88 -0.47 25.28 -18.70
N ALA A 89 -1.67 24.84 -18.34
CA ALA A 89 -2.90 25.36 -18.94
C ALA A 89 -3.15 26.84 -18.59
N MET A 90 -2.67 27.32 -17.44
CA MET A 90 -2.75 28.73 -17.05
C MET A 90 -1.69 29.60 -17.76
N GLU A 91 -0.49 29.07 -18.02
CA GLU A 91 0.59 29.81 -18.70
C GLU A 91 0.37 30.00 -20.20
N ILE A 92 -0.41 29.14 -20.86
CA ILE A 92 -0.69 29.19 -22.31
C ILE A 92 -1.88 30.12 -22.64
N ARG A 93 -2.33 30.96 -21.70
CA ARG A 93 -3.52 31.82 -21.85
C ARG A 93 -3.20 33.23 -22.33
#